data_AF-A0A453P717-F1
#
_entry.id   AF-A0A453P717-F1
#
_cell.length_a   1.000
_cell.length_b   1.000
_cell.length_c   1.000
_cell.angle_alpha   90.00
_cell.angle_beta   90.00
_cell.angle_gamma   90.00
#
_symmetry.space_group_name_H-M   'P 1'
#
loop_
_entity.id
_entity.type
_entity.pdbx_description
1 polymer ?
#
loop_
_entity_poly.entity_id
_entity_poly.type
_entity_poly.pdbx_seq_one_letter_code
_entity_poly.pdbx_strand_id
1 'polypeptide(L)'
;AEVVTGSTAWIGRGLSCVCVQSRDSDARLSFDLTPVQEECLLRLQNRIEIQYDSSNIEHQEELKALWCASFPGTELRGLISEQWKEMGWQGKDPSTDFRGGGFISLENLLFFARNYPKSFQELLRKQNGDRAIWEYPFAVAGVNITFMLIQMLDLQA
;
A
#
# COMPACT_ATOMS: atom_id res chain seq x y z
N ALA A 1 37.26 -7.64 -24.26
CA ALA A 1 36.15 -8.50 -23.85
C ALA A 1 35.30 -7.67 -22.90
N GLU A 2 34.18 -7.13 -23.39
CA GLU A 2 33.23 -6.41 -22.55
C GLU A 2 32.54 -7.42 -21.62
N VAL A 3 32.66 -7.19 -20.32
CA VAL A 3 31.90 -7.92 -19.31
C VAL A 3 30.68 -7.07 -19.02
N VAL A 4 29.55 -7.41 -19.65
CA VAL A 4 28.24 -6.89 -19.26
C VAL A 4 27.80 -7.72 -18.05
N THR A 5 27.99 -7.16 -16.86
CA THR A 5 27.35 -7.63 -15.63
C THR A 5 25.88 -7.23 -15.67
N GLY A 6 25.04 -8.08 -16.26
CA GLY A 6 23.60 -7.98 -16.10
C GLY A 6 23.21 -8.47 -14.71
N SER A 7 22.68 -7.58 -13.87
CA SER A 7 21.98 -7.95 -12.64
C SER A 7 20.71 -8.71 -13.02
N THR A 8 20.72 -10.04 -12.90
CA THR A 8 19.48 -10.81 -12.90
C THR A 8 18.76 -10.48 -11.58
N ALA A 9 17.70 -9.67 -11.62
CA ALA A 9 16.82 -9.51 -10.46
C ALA A 9 16.02 -10.82 -10.27
N TRP A 10 16.25 -11.49 -9.15
CA TRP A 10 15.60 -12.76 -8.80
C TRP A 10 14.27 -12.45 -8.16
N ILE A 11 13.18 -12.86 -8.79
CA ILE A 11 11.85 -12.80 -8.22
C ILE A 11 11.43 -14.22 -7.84
N GLY A 12 11.47 -14.54 -6.54
CA GLY A 12 10.66 -15.63 -5.99
C GLY A 12 11.17 -16.21 -4.67
N ARG A 13 10.39 -16.01 -3.59
CA ARG A 13 10.02 -17.09 -2.64
C ARG A 13 8.61 -16.88 -2.09
N GLY A 14 7.74 -17.88 -2.32
CA GLY A 14 6.31 -17.82 -2.04
C GLY A 14 5.89 -17.71 -0.57
N LEU A 15 4.70 -17.11 -0.38
CA LEU A 15 3.94 -17.12 0.86
C LEU A 15 2.43 -17.37 0.66
N SER A 16 1.83 -17.84 1.75
CA SER A 16 0.55 -18.54 1.93
C SER A 16 -0.74 -17.72 1.72
N CYS A 17 -0.97 -17.12 0.55
CA CYS A 17 -2.34 -16.82 0.09
C CYS A 17 -2.78 -17.99 -0.79
N VAL A 18 -3.91 -18.64 -0.48
CA VAL A 18 -4.54 -19.65 -1.37
C VAL A 18 -4.79 -19.08 -2.78
N CYS A 19 -4.86 -17.75 -2.87
CA CYS A 19 -5.03 -16.88 -4.02
C CYS A 19 -3.79 -16.71 -4.90
N VAL A 20 -2.59 -16.95 -4.35
CA VAL A 20 -1.28 -16.71 -4.97
C VAL A 20 -0.42 -17.96 -4.83
N GLN A 21 -0.99 -19.13 -5.15
CA GLN A 21 -0.20 -20.33 -5.33
C GLN A 21 0.46 -20.25 -6.71
N SER A 22 1.77 -19.99 -6.73
CA SER A 22 2.59 -20.09 -7.93
C SER A 22 2.48 -21.52 -8.49
N ARG A 23 1.89 -21.68 -9.67
CA ARG A 23 1.99 -22.93 -10.43
C ARG A 23 3.45 -23.14 -10.82
N ASP A 24 3.98 -24.28 -10.44
CA ASP A 24 5.39 -24.70 -10.53
C ASP A 24 5.90 -24.93 -11.97
N SER A 25 5.35 -24.24 -12.97
CA SER A 25 5.50 -24.62 -14.38
C SER A 25 5.40 -23.45 -15.38
N ASP A 26 5.92 -22.27 -15.06
CA ASP A 26 6.13 -21.26 -16.10
C ASP A 26 7.63 -21.06 -16.34
N ALA A 27 8.03 -21.25 -17.59
CA ALA A 27 9.36 -20.94 -18.08
C ALA A 27 9.68 -19.48 -17.68
N ARG A 28 10.62 -19.35 -16.74
CA ARG A 28 11.04 -18.11 -16.10
C ARG A 28 11.39 -17.07 -17.18
N LEU A 29 10.52 -16.08 -17.37
CA LEU A 29 10.80 -14.94 -18.22
C LEU A 29 11.86 -14.09 -17.52
N SER A 30 13.12 -14.25 -17.92
CA SER A 30 14.19 -13.32 -17.55
C SER A 30 14.00 -12.06 -18.40
N PHE A 31 13.61 -10.97 -17.76
CA PHE A 31 13.59 -9.66 -18.40
C PHE A 31 14.85 -8.91 -17.99
N ASP A 32 15.64 -8.49 -18.97
CA ASP A 32 16.73 -7.56 -18.71
C ASP A 32 16.13 -6.18 -18.44
N LEU A 33 16.30 -5.68 -17.22
CA LEU A 33 15.88 -4.33 -16.85
C LEU A 33 16.85 -3.32 -17.48
N THR A 34 16.32 -2.22 -18.02
CA THR A 34 17.15 -1.06 -18.33
C THR A 34 17.71 -0.47 -17.03
N PRO A 35 18.86 0.25 -17.07
CA PRO A 35 19.44 0.86 -15.86
C PRO A 35 18.46 1.76 -15.08
N VAL A 36 17.57 2.46 -15.80
CA VAL A 36 16.54 3.31 -15.18
C VAL A 36 15.45 2.48 -14.50
N GLN A 37 15.05 1.35 -15.08
CA GLN A 37 14.09 0.44 -14.45
C GLN A 37 14.69 -0.24 -13.22
N GLU A 38 15.95 -0.63 -13.26
CA GLU A 38 16.67 -1.19 -12.10
C GLU A 38 16.75 -0.16 -10.96
N GLU A 39 17.13 1.09 -11.25
CA GLU A 39 17.14 2.16 -10.25
C GLU A 39 15.75 2.41 -9.66
N CYS A 40 14.71 2.41 -10.51
CA CYS A 40 13.33 2.59 -10.06
C CYS A 40 12.87 1.45 -9.15
N LEU A 41 13.20 0.21 -9.52
CA LEU A 41 12.92 -0.98 -8.71
C LEU A 41 13.62 -0.89 -7.37
N LEU A 42 14.93 -0.61 -7.35
CA LEU A 42 15.70 -0.48 -6.10
C LEU A 42 15.14 0.62 -5.19
N ARG A 43 14.74 1.76 -5.75
CA ARG A 43 14.09 2.84 -4.98
C ARG A 43 12.76 2.39 -4.39
N LEU A 44 11.97 1.62 -5.13
CA LEU A 44 10.71 1.07 -4.62
C LEU A 44 10.98 0.03 -3.51
N GLN A 45 11.92 -0.89 -3.73
CA GLN A 45 12.33 -1.90 -2.75
C GLN A 45 12.83 -1.27 -1.45
N ASN A 46 13.64 -0.21 -1.52
CA ASN A 46 14.07 0.52 -0.33
C ASN A 46 12.90 1.20 0.41
N ARG A 47 11.86 1.62 -0.30
CA ARG A 47 10.68 2.27 0.32
C ARG A 47 9.74 1.27 0.99
N ILE A 48 9.56 0.07 0.45
CA ILE A 48 8.67 -0.94 1.06
C ILE A 48 9.20 -1.42 2.42
N GLU A 49 10.51 -1.32 2.67
CA GLU A 49 11.13 -1.67 3.95
C GLU A 49 10.86 -0.65 5.06
N ILE A 50 10.41 0.56 4.71
CA ILE A 50 10.11 1.61 5.69
C ILE A 50 8.81 1.27 6.41
N GLN A 51 8.93 0.99 7.70
CA GLN A 51 7.78 0.78 8.59
C GLN A 51 7.15 2.11 8.99
N TYR A 52 5.83 2.12 9.17
CA TYR A 52 5.18 3.27 9.80
C TYR A 52 5.67 3.42 11.23
N ASP A 53 6.06 4.64 11.59
CA ASP A 53 6.56 4.99 12.92
C ASP A 53 5.70 6.12 13.48
N SER A 54 4.97 5.82 14.55
CA SER A 54 4.09 6.78 15.23
C SER A 54 4.85 7.90 15.95
N SER A 55 6.16 7.81 16.12
CA SER A 55 7.00 8.87 16.69
C SER A 55 7.63 9.78 15.64
N ASN A 56 7.63 9.36 14.37
CA ASN A 56 8.16 10.15 13.25
C ASN A 56 7.15 11.23 12.82
N ILE A 57 7.58 12.49 12.84
CA ILE A 57 6.74 13.65 12.52
C ILE A 57 6.24 13.60 11.06
N GLU A 58 7.08 13.22 10.11
CA GLU A 58 6.69 13.16 8.69
C GLU A 58 5.60 12.11 8.46
N HIS A 59 5.73 10.93 9.08
CA HIS A 59 4.69 9.89 9.02
C HIS A 59 3.36 10.37 9.61
N GLN A 60 3.42 11.08 10.75
CA GLN A 60 2.23 11.66 11.36
C GLN A 60 1.57 12.71 10.47
N GLU A 61 2.35 13.58 9.83
CA GLU A 61 1.83 14.61 8.93
C GLU A 61 1.17 14.00 7.69
N GLU A 62 1.72 12.92 7.13
CA GLU A 62 1.05 12.20 6.04
C GLU A 62 -0.25 11.54 6.47
N LEU A 63 -0.30 10.97 7.69
CA LEU A 63 -1.53 10.39 8.23
C LEU A 63 -2.60 11.47 8.44
N LYS A 64 -2.22 12.65 8.97
CA LYS A 64 -3.13 13.81 9.07
C LYS A 64 -3.59 14.28 7.70
N ALA A 65 -2.69 14.35 6.72
CA ALA A 65 -3.02 14.76 5.36
C ALA A 65 -4.02 13.79 4.71
N LEU A 66 -3.88 12.49 4.96
CA LEU A 66 -4.83 11.48 4.51
C LEU A 66 -6.21 11.71 5.13
N TRP A 67 -6.29 12.00 6.43
CA TRP A 67 -7.57 12.35 7.07
C TRP A 67 -8.21 13.58 6.42
N CYS A 68 -7.45 14.67 6.26
CA CYS A 68 -7.95 15.91 5.66
C CYS A 68 -8.47 15.70 4.23
N ALA A 69 -7.82 14.84 3.44
CA ALA A 69 -8.27 14.48 2.09
C ALA A 69 -9.51 13.58 2.11
N SER A 70 -9.65 12.73 3.13
CA SER A 70 -10.75 11.79 3.28
C SER A 70 -12.03 12.45 3.78
N PHE A 71 -11.91 13.39 4.71
CA PHE A 71 -13.03 14.10 5.34
C PHE A 71 -12.84 15.62 5.30
N PRO A 72 -12.93 16.26 4.11
CA PRO A 72 -12.77 17.70 3.99
C PRO A 72 -13.72 18.46 4.94
N GLY A 73 -13.18 19.44 5.66
CA GLY A 73 -13.95 20.25 6.62
C GLY A 73 -14.20 19.58 7.98
N THR A 74 -13.73 18.35 8.20
CA THR A 74 -13.83 17.66 9.49
C THR A 74 -12.48 17.65 10.19
N GLU A 75 -12.37 18.34 11.33
CA GLU A 75 -11.14 18.37 12.12
C GLU A 75 -10.80 16.98 12.71
N LEU A 76 -9.52 16.60 12.63
CA LEU A 76 -9.00 15.42 13.31
C LEU A 76 -8.68 15.78 14.77
N ARG A 77 -9.36 15.15 15.71
CA ARG A 77 -9.17 15.40 17.16
C ARG A 77 -7.87 14.82 17.70
N GLY A 78 -7.33 13.81 17.03
CA GLY A 78 -6.07 13.18 17.42
C GLY A 78 -5.71 11.99 16.55
N LEU A 79 -4.42 11.66 16.53
CA LEU A 79 -3.90 10.50 15.81
C LEU A 79 -4.40 9.17 16.38
N ILE A 80 -4.83 9.16 17.64
CA ILE A 80 -5.55 8.05 18.27
C ILE A 80 -6.96 8.54 18.63
N SER A 81 -7.96 8.16 17.85
CA SER A 81 -9.36 8.58 18.04
C SER A 81 -10.34 7.63 17.35
N GLU A 82 -11.58 7.59 17.83
CA GLU A 82 -12.64 6.77 17.22
C GLU A 82 -12.99 7.21 15.78
N GLN A 83 -12.61 8.44 15.39
CA GLN A 83 -12.87 8.98 14.06
C GLN A 83 -12.27 8.11 12.95
N TRP A 84 -11.14 7.45 13.22
CA TRP A 84 -10.50 6.57 12.25
C TRP A 84 -11.39 5.38 11.82
N LYS A 85 -12.28 4.91 12.68
CA LYS A 85 -13.23 3.85 12.29
C LYS A 85 -14.16 4.29 11.15
N GLU A 86 -14.44 5.58 11.02
CA GLU A 86 -15.25 6.12 9.90
C GLU A 86 -14.56 5.95 8.54
N MET A 87 -13.22 5.92 8.53
CA MET A 87 -12.43 5.65 7.33
C MET A 87 -12.26 4.14 7.06
N GLY A 88 -12.71 3.29 7.99
CA GLY A 88 -12.51 1.85 7.92
C GLY A 88 -11.14 1.37 8.41
N TRP A 89 -10.51 2.08 9.36
CA TRP A 89 -9.40 1.54 10.15
C TRP A 89 -9.91 0.49 11.16
N GLN A 90 -9.10 -0.50 11.54
CA GLN A 90 -9.56 -1.59 12.41
C GLN A 90 -9.86 -1.10 13.84
N GLY A 91 -9.11 -0.10 14.30
CA GLY A 91 -9.25 0.48 15.62
C GLY A 91 -9.18 2.00 15.62
N LYS A 92 -9.02 2.56 16.83
CA LYS A 92 -8.82 3.99 17.03
C LYS A 92 -7.40 4.48 16.68
N ASP A 93 -6.48 3.55 16.42
CA ASP A 93 -5.07 3.83 16.16
C ASP A 93 -4.65 3.17 14.83
N PRO A 94 -4.57 3.96 13.74
CA PRO A 94 -4.17 3.48 12.43
C PRO A 94 -2.77 2.84 12.39
N SER A 95 -1.88 3.19 13.33
CA SER A 95 -0.50 2.66 13.34
C SER A 95 -0.46 1.14 13.38
N THR A 96 -1.46 0.53 14.01
CA THR A 96 -1.57 -0.93 14.18
C THR A 96 -1.93 -1.68 12.88
N ASP A 97 -2.50 -0.98 11.89
CA ASP A 97 -2.93 -1.57 10.62
C ASP A 97 -1.80 -1.61 9.59
N PHE A 98 -0.76 -0.78 9.72
CA PHE A 98 0.35 -0.70 8.76
C PHE A 98 1.38 -1.84 8.84
N ARG A 99 1.21 -2.83 9.72
CA ARG A 99 2.20 -3.91 9.94
C ARG A 99 2.52 -4.74 8.70
N GLY A 100 1.54 -4.98 7.83
CA GLY A 100 1.75 -5.72 6.59
C GLY A 100 2.23 -4.83 5.44
N GLY A 101 1.55 -3.72 5.20
CA GLY A 101 1.80 -2.85 4.05
C GLY A 101 2.88 -1.78 4.25
N GLY A 102 3.42 -1.60 5.45
CA GLY A 102 4.42 -0.59 5.77
C GLY A 102 3.94 0.85 5.59
N PHE A 103 4.86 1.81 5.69
CA PHE A 103 4.58 3.23 5.48
C PHE A 103 4.08 3.52 4.05
N ILE A 104 4.60 2.80 3.05
CA ILE A 104 4.20 2.97 1.65
C ILE A 104 2.70 2.78 1.40
N SER A 105 2.02 1.99 2.23
CA SER A 105 0.57 1.84 2.13
C SER A 105 -0.21 3.12 2.49
N LEU A 106 0.30 3.92 3.44
CA LEU A 106 -0.21 5.27 3.72
C LEU A 106 0.05 6.20 2.53
N GLU A 107 1.27 6.15 1.97
CA GLU A 107 1.64 6.95 0.80
C GLU A 107 0.73 6.65 -0.41
N ASN A 108 0.43 5.37 -0.65
CA ASN A 108 -0.48 4.93 -1.70
C ASN A 108 -1.92 5.42 -1.49
N LEU A 109 -2.44 5.32 -0.26
CA LEU A 109 -3.76 5.84 0.10
C LEU A 109 -3.83 7.36 -0.11
N LEU A 110 -2.80 8.08 0.33
CA LEU A 110 -2.72 9.53 0.18
C LEU A 110 -2.57 9.96 -1.28
N PHE A 111 -1.77 9.21 -2.07
CA PHE A 111 -1.67 9.40 -3.50
C PHE A 111 -3.03 9.22 -4.19
N PHE A 112 -3.76 8.16 -3.83
CA PHE A 112 -5.10 7.91 -4.38
C PHE A 112 -6.07 9.04 -4.03
N ALA A 113 -6.08 9.49 -2.78
CA ALA A 113 -6.92 10.59 -2.31
C ALA A 113 -6.65 11.92 -3.05
N ARG A 114 -5.37 12.23 -3.31
CA ARG A 114 -4.96 13.49 -3.95
C ARG A 114 -5.16 13.50 -5.46
N ASN A 115 -4.84 12.39 -6.13
CA ASN A 115 -4.82 12.34 -7.59
C ASN A 115 -6.14 11.87 -8.19
N TYR A 116 -6.94 11.11 -7.43
CA TYR A 116 -8.22 10.58 -7.89
C TYR A 116 -9.35 10.81 -6.85
N PRO A 117 -9.57 12.07 -6.42
CA PRO A 117 -10.44 12.38 -5.29
C PRO A 117 -11.90 11.92 -5.49
N LYS A 118 -12.41 11.96 -6.72
CA LYS A 118 -13.76 11.48 -7.04
C LYS A 118 -13.89 9.98 -6.76
N SER A 119 -13.03 9.16 -7.37
CA SER A 119 -13.03 7.71 -7.17
C SER A 119 -12.75 7.32 -5.72
N PHE A 120 -11.83 8.03 -5.07
CA PHE A 120 -11.54 7.85 -3.65
C PHE A 120 -12.79 8.06 -2.79
N GLN A 121 -13.51 9.17 -2.99
CA GLN A 121 -14.74 9.47 -2.23
C GLN A 121 -15.89 8.51 -2.55
N GLU A 122 -16.06 8.12 -3.81
CA GLU A 122 -17.07 7.13 -4.21
C GLU A 122 -16.86 5.78 -3.51
N LEU A 123 -15.61 5.31 -3.42
CA LEU A 123 -15.25 4.08 -2.72
C LEU A 123 -15.33 4.22 -1.19
N LEU A 124 -14.80 5.30 -0.62
CA LEU A 124 -14.86 5.58 0.82
C LEU A 124 -16.32 5.65 1.31
N ARG A 125 -17.19 6.33 0.55
CA ARG A 125 -18.61 6.51 0.89
C ARG A 125 -19.52 5.41 0.36
N LYS A 126 -18.96 4.47 -0.41
CA LYS A 126 -19.66 3.30 -0.97
C LYS A 126 -20.89 3.71 -1.78
N GLN A 127 -20.75 4.77 -2.59
CA GLN A 127 -21.89 5.45 -3.22
C GLN A 127 -22.63 4.57 -4.24
N ASN A 128 -21.93 3.63 -4.87
CA ASN A 128 -22.46 2.81 -5.96
C ASN A 128 -22.75 1.34 -5.57
N GLY A 129 -22.57 0.98 -4.29
CA GLY A 129 -22.81 -0.37 -3.79
C GLY A 129 -24.12 -0.47 -3.00
N ASP A 130 -24.75 -1.65 -3.02
CA ASP A 130 -25.79 -1.96 -2.03
C ASP A 130 -25.11 -2.17 -0.67
N ARG A 131 -25.32 -1.24 0.28
CA ARG A 131 -24.63 -1.22 1.58
C ARG A 131 -24.80 -2.52 2.36
N ALA A 132 -25.88 -3.27 2.16
CA ALA A 132 -26.09 -4.56 2.84
C ALA A 132 -25.15 -5.67 2.32
N ILE A 133 -24.56 -5.50 1.13
CA ILE A 133 -23.75 -6.51 0.44
C ILE A 133 -22.29 -6.03 0.27
N TRP A 134 -22.05 -4.72 0.16
CA TRP A 134 -20.75 -4.13 -0.18
C TRP A 134 -20.10 -3.39 0.99
N GLU A 135 -20.05 -4.04 2.15
CA GLU A 135 -19.36 -3.51 3.30
C GLU A 135 -17.92 -4.06 3.35
N TYR A 136 -16.95 -3.17 3.18
CA TYR A 136 -15.54 -3.45 3.43
C TYR A 136 -14.90 -2.30 4.21
N PRO A 137 -13.90 -2.57 5.06
CA PRO A 137 -13.15 -1.55 5.77
C PRO A 137 -12.21 -0.83 4.78
N PHE A 138 -12.59 0.36 4.30
CA PHE A 138 -11.91 1.03 3.19
C PHE A 138 -10.40 1.20 3.39
N ALA A 139 -9.96 1.77 4.52
CA ALA A 139 -8.54 1.96 4.78
C ALA A 139 -7.77 0.64 4.91
N VAL A 140 -8.26 -0.32 5.71
CA VAL A 140 -7.63 -1.64 5.86
C VAL A 140 -7.57 -2.40 4.54
N ALA A 141 -8.62 -2.32 3.71
CA ALA A 141 -8.62 -2.91 2.37
C ALA A 141 -7.53 -2.29 1.48
N GLY A 142 -7.33 -0.96 1.53
CA GLY A 142 -6.25 -0.29 0.80
C GLY A 142 -4.84 -0.70 1.27
N VAL A 143 -4.64 -0.87 2.58
CA VAL A 143 -3.39 -1.41 3.13
C VAL A 143 -3.15 -2.83 2.63
N ASN A 144 -4.18 -3.68 2.66
CA ASN A 144 -4.09 -5.06 2.18
C ASN A 144 -3.82 -5.15 0.68
N ILE A 145 -4.40 -4.27 -0.15
CA ILE A 145 -4.07 -4.20 -1.57
C ILE A 145 -2.60 -3.86 -1.77
N THR A 146 -2.06 -2.89 -1.03
CA THR A 146 -0.63 -2.57 -1.10
C THR A 146 0.23 -3.77 -0.70
N PHE A 147 -0.12 -4.45 0.39
CA PHE A 147 0.57 -5.67 0.81
C PHE A 147 0.52 -6.77 -0.26
N MET A 148 -0.66 -7.01 -0.86
CA MET A 148 -0.81 -7.98 -1.94
C MET A 148 0.03 -7.62 -3.17
N LEU A 149 0.10 -6.34 -3.54
CA LEU A 149 0.94 -5.88 -4.66
C LEU A 149 2.43 -6.13 -4.37
N ILE A 150 2.89 -5.87 -3.14
CA ILE A 150 4.26 -6.16 -2.72
C ILE A 150 4.58 -7.65 -2.88
N GLN A 151 3.66 -8.52 -2.46
CA GLN A 151 3.82 -9.98 -2.56
C GLN A 151 3.75 -10.50 -4.00
N MET A 152 2.76 -10.03 -4.79
CA MET A 152 2.54 -10.49 -6.17
C MET A 152 3.64 -10.04 -7.12
N LEU A 153 4.23 -8.87 -6.87
CA LEU A 153 5.38 -8.35 -7.61
C LEU A 153 6.71 -8.83 -7.00
N ASP A 154 6.66 -9.55 -5.88
CA ASP A 154 7.79 -10.10 -5.12
C ASP A 154 8.94 -9.09 -5.01
N LEU A 155 8.57 -7.93 -4.45
CA LEU A 155 9.47 -6.79 -4.26
C LEU A 155 10.39 -6.97 -3.04
N GLN A 156 10.10 -7.92 -2.15
CA GLN A 156 10.92 -8.28 -0.99
C GLN A 156 11.90 -9.39 -1.37
N ALA A 157 12.97 -9.03 -2.09
CA ALA A 157 14.04 -9.95 -2.48
C ALA A 157 15.21 -9.92 -1.49
#